data_AF-A0A846ZN97-F1
#
_entry.id   AF-A0A846ZN97-F1
#
_cell.length_a   1.000
_cell.length_b   1.000
_cell.length_c   1.000
_cell.angle_alpha   90.00
_cell.angle_beta   90.00
_cell.angle_gamma   90.00
#
_symmetry.space_group_name_H-M   'P 1'
#
loop_
_entity.id
_entity.type
_entity.pdbx_description
1 polymer ?
#
loop_
_entity_poly.entity_id
_entity_poly.type
_entity_poly.pdbx_seq_one_letter_code
_entity_poly.pdbx_strand_id
1 'polypeptide(L)'
;MSMDALYAVSRFGLNYERLRLQAATQNIAMSDVPMRPGTSAHAMQVNLAPDFSRVLDTGDASRMSLHAQDVALKKVHDPSNPMADADGMVAYPKIDLVAQMGTLLSASRAYEANVRAFNVLHDMTLTALNLGER
;
A
#
# COMPACT_ATOMS: atom_id res chain seq x y z
N MET A 1 -20.95 -17.09 11.47
CA MET A 1 -20.31 -15.80 11.15
C MET A 1 -21.43 -14.79 10.89
N SER A 2 -21.39 -13.62 11.51
CA SER A 2 -22.37 -12.55 11.25
C SER A 2 -22.08 -11.86 9.91
N MET A 3 -23.09 -11.28 9.27
CA MET A 3 -22.92 -10.48 8.05
C MET A 3 -21.91 -9.34 8.23
N ASP A 4 -21.85 -8.75 9.42
CA ASP A 4 -20.88 -7.70 9.76
C ASP A 4 -19.43 -8.17 9.65
N ALA A 5 -19.14 -9.42 10.02
CA ALA A 5 -17.79 -9.99 9.90
C ALA A 5 -17.37 -10.15 8.44
N LEU A 6 -18.29 -10.55 7.56
CA LEU A 6 -18.01 -10.67 6.12
C LEU A 6 -17.70 -9.30 5.50
N TYR A 7 -18.50 -8.28 5.83
CA TYR A 7 -18.24 -6.91 5.39
C TYR A 7 -16.95 -6.32 5.98
N ALA A 8 -16.60 -6.66 7.22
CA ALA A 8 -15.36 -6.23 7.86
C ALA A 8 -14.13 -6.77 7.12
N VAL A 9 -14.15 -8.05 6.72
CA VAL A 9 -13.06 -8.67 5.93
C VAL A 9 -12.92 -8.02 4.55
N SER A 10 -14.02 -7.78 3.83
CA SER A 10 -13.97 -7.08 2.54
C SER A 10 -13.41 -5.67 2.67
N ARG A 11 -13.85 -4.91 3.69
CA ARG A 11 -13.33 -3.56 3.98
C ARG A 11 -11.84 -3.58 4.33
N PHE A 12 -11.41 -4.56 5.12
CA PHE A 12 -10.00 -4.75 5.46
C PHE A 12 -9.15 -5.00 4.20
N GLY A 13 -9.55 -5.95 3.35
CA GLY A 13 -8.84 -6.26 2.11
C GLY A 13 -8.77 -5.07 1.15
N LEU A 14 -9.87 -4.33 0.99
CA LEU A 14 -9.91 -3.12 0.17
C LEU A 14 -8.96 -2.03 0.69
N ASN A 15 -8.97 -1.77 2.00
CA ASN A 15 -8.09 -0.79 2.62
C ASN A 15 -6.62 -1.20 2.52
N TYR A 16 -6.32 -2.49 2.67
CA TYR A 16 -4.96 -3.02 2.54
C TYR A 16 -4.38 -2.81 1.15
N GLU A 17 -5.11 -3.22 0.11
CA GLU A 17 -4.62 -3.08 -1.26
C GLU A 17 -4.54 -1.60 -1.68
N ARG A 18 -5.45 -0.75 -1.20
CA ARG A 18 -5.37 0.71 -1.39
C ARG A 18 -4.10 1.30 -0.78
N LEU A 19 -3.73 0.89 0.44
CA LEU A 19 -2.51 1.36 1.10
C LEU A 19 -1.25 0.82 0.42
N ARG A 20 -1.27 -0.41 -0.08
CA ARG A 20 -0.16 -0.96 -0.90
C ARG A 20 0.05 -0.16 -2.18
N LEU A 21 -1.04 0.21 -2.87
CA LEU A 21 -0.98 1.07 -4.03
C LEU A 21 -0.37 2.43 -3.69
N GLN A 22 -0.84 3.07 -2.61
CA GLN A 22 -0.30 4.35 -2.16
C GLN A 22 1.19 4.27 -1.81
N ALA A 23 1.60 3.24 -1.05
CA ALA A 23 2.99 3.02 -0.66
C ALA A 23 3.90 2.83 -1.89
N ALA A 24 3.50 1.96 -2.82
CA ALA A 24 4.28 1.69 -4.02
C ALA A 24 4.37 2.93 -4.92
N THR A 25 3.29 3.70 -5.06
CA THR A 25 3.28 4.96 -5.82
C THR A 25 4.24 5.98 -5.23
N GLN A 26 4.24 6.14 -3.89
CA GLN A 26 5.16 7.04 -3.20
C GLN A 26 6.62 6.60 -3.37
N ASN A 27 6.89 5.30 -3.27
CA ASN A 27 8.23 4.76 -3.46
C ASN A 27 8.74 4.97 -4.89
N ILE A 28 7.88 4.76 -5.90
CA ILE A 28 8.21 5.01 -7.31
C ILE A 28 8.47 6.50 -7.54
N ALA A 29 7.62 7.37 -7.00
CA ALA A 29 7.80 8.81 -7.14
C ALA A 29 9.11 9.29 -6.49
N MET A 30 9.56 8.65 -5.41
CA MET A 30 10.79 9.00 -4.70
C MET A 30 12.05 8.33 -5.27
N SER A 31 11.95 7.29 -6.12
CA SER A 31 13.13 6.54 -6.58
C SER A 31 14.08 7.39 -7.42
N ASP A 32 13.54 8.34 -8.19
CA ASP A 32 14.30 9.21 -9.10
C ASP A 32 14.46 10.64 -8.56
N VAL A 33 14.11 10.89 -7.29
CA VAL A 33 14.28 12.21 -6.67
C VAL A 33 15.68 12.31 -6.06
N PRO A 34 16.53 13.23 -6.53
CA PRO A 34 17.84 13.43 -5.94
C PRO A 34 17.71 14.01 -4.53
N MET A 35 18.52 13.51 -3.61
CA MET A 35 18.52 13.92 -2.21
C MET A 35 19.78 14.70 -1.88
N ARG A 36 19.64 15.68 -0.96
CA ARG A 36 20.79 16.42 -0.45
C ARG A 36 21.73 15.48 0.31
N PRO A 37 23.05 15.66 0.18
CA PRO A 37 24.04 14.93 0.97
C PRO A 37 23.72 15.04 2.47
N GLY A 38 23.66 13.89 3.17
CA GLY A 38 23.39 13.81 4.61
C GLY A 38 21.91 13.64 5.02
N THR A 39 20.99 13.56 4.06
CA THR A 39 19.56 13.30 4.36
C THR A 39 19.28 11.80 4.41
N SER A 40 18.44 11.33 5.33
CA SER A 40 17.94 9.95 5.33
C SER A 40 16.88 9.76 4.25
N ALA A 41 16.95 8.65 3.51
CA ALA A 41 15.89 8.24 2.61
C ALA A 41 14.91 7.31 3.33
N HIS A 42 13.63 7.46 3.02
CA HIS A 42 12.58 6.60 3.56
C HIS A 42 11.75 6.01 2.43
N ALA A 43 11.43 4.72 2.56
CA ALA A 43 10.45 4.04 1.73
C ALA A 43 9.19 3.76 2.54
N MET A 44 8.05 3.92 1.90
CA MET A 44 6.74 3.73 2.50
C MET A 44 6.36 2.26 2.46
N GLN A 45 5.90 1.74 3.59
CA GLN A 45 5.42 0.38 3.74
C GLN A 45 4.10 0.35 4.50
N VAL A 46 3.28 -0.66 4.21
CA VAL A 46 2.02 -0.87 4.91
C VAL A 46 2.31 -1.63 6.20
N ASN A 47 1.97 -1.03 7.34
CA ASN A 47 2.02 -1.71 8.62
C ASN A 47 0.65 -2.32 8.93
N LEU A 48 0.60 -3.64 9.07
CA LEU A 48 -0.57 -4.37 9.52
C LEU A 48 -0.56 -4.42 11.06
N ALA A 49 -1.02 -3.35 11.68
CA ALA A 49 -1.43 -3.35 13.08
C ALA A 49 -2.91 -2.96 13.07
N PRO A 50 -3.85 -3.87 13.33
CA PRO A 50 -3.73 -5.10 14.10
C PRO A 50 -3.56 -6.35 13.23
N ASP A 51 -3.21 -7.45 13.89
CA ASP A 51 -3.17 -8.78 13.30
C ASP A 51 -4.57 -9.18 12.76
N PHE A 52 -4.62 -9.93 11.66
CA PHE A 52 -5.88 -10.26 10.98
C PHE A 52 -6.86 -11.00 11.91
N SER A 53 -6.34 -11.81 12.83
CA SER A 53 -7.11 -12.48 13.89
C SER A 53 -7.93 -11.50 14.73
N ARG A 54 -7.37 -10.35 15.08
CA ARG A 54 -8.06 -9.32 15.86
C ARG A 54 -9.15 -8.62 15.05
N VAL A 55 -8.96 -8.48 13.73
CA VAL A 55 -10.00 -7.95 12.84
C VAL A 55 -11.19 -8.91 12.78
N LEU A 56 -10.93 -10.22 12.79
CA LEU A 56 -11.98 -11.24 12.85
C LEU A 56 -12.75 -11.20 14.19
N ASP A 57 -12.04 -11.00 15.30
CA ASP A 57 -12.66 -11.01 16.64
C ASP A 57 -13.41 -9.72 16.97
N THR A 58 -12.90 -8.57 16.52
CA THR A 58 -13.42 -7.24 16.93
C THR A 58 -14.17 -6.49 15.83
N GLY A 59 -14.05 -6.93 14.57
CA GLY A 59 -14.54 -6.17 13.41
C GLY A 59 -13.79 -4.86 13.15
N ASP A 60 -12.76 -4.54 13.94
CA ASP A 60 -12.00 -3.30 13.85
C ASP A 60 -10.87 -3.41 12.81
N ALA A 61 -11.18 -3.00 11.58
CA ALA A 61 -10.23 -2.91 10.48
C ALA A 61 -9.48 -1.55 10.43
N SER A 62 -9.61 -0.68 11.44
CA SER A 62 -9.29 0.76 11.31
C SER A 62 -7.82 1.15 11.51
N ARG A 63 -6.94 0.24 11.96
CA ARG A 63 -5.60 0.65 12.43
C ARG A 63 -4.46 0.51 11.40
N MET A 64 -4.78 0.19 10.16
CA MET A 64 -3.77 0.10 9.10
C MET A 64 -3.22 1.48 8.74
N SER A 65 -1.91 1.58 8.66
CA SER A 65 -1.23 2.85 8.38
C SER A 65 0.02 2.65 7.55
N LEU A 66 0.44 3.73 6.89
CA LEU A 66 1.72 3.77 6.21
C LEU A 66 2.81 4.16 7.20
N HIS A 67 3.91 3.44 7.17
CA HIS A 67 5.10 3.73 7.94
C HIS A 67 6.28 3.95 7.00
N ALA A 68 7.07 4.98 7.31
CA ALA A 68 8.35 5.23 6.70
C ALA A 68 9.38 4.23 7.26
N GLN A 69 10.04 3.48 6.37
CA GLN A 69 11.18 2.63 6.69
C GLN A 69 12.45 3.26 6.11
N ASP A 70 13.51 3.30 6.90
CA ASP A 70 14.81 3.79 6.46
C ASP A 70 15.38 2.90 5.35
N VAL A 71 15.81 3.53 4.26
CA VAL A 71 16.47 2.85 3.15
C VAL A 71 17.85 3.45 2.89
N ALA A 72 18.77 2.59 2.46
CA ALA A 72 20.10 3.03 2.05
C ALA A 72 20.01 3.99 0.86
N LEU A 73 21.05 4.81 0.68
CA LEU A 73 21.20 5.67 -0.49
C LEU A 73 22.10 5.00 -1.52
N LYS A 74 21.76 5.17 -2.80
CA LYS A 74 22.61 4.87 -3.95
C LYS A 74 23.23 6.18 -4.43
N LYS A 75 24.54 6.22 -4.60
CA LYS A 75 25.24 7.36 -5.22
C LYS A 75 25.44 7.09 -6.72
N VAL A 76 25.16 8.10 -7.55
CA VAL A 76 25.36 8.07 -9.00
C VAL A 76 26.21 9.28 -9.38
N HIS A 77 27.22 9.09 -10.21
CA HIS A 77 28.05 10.18 -10.70
C HIS A 77 27.31 10.94 -11.81
N ASP A 78 26.89 12.17 -11.51
CA ASP A 78 26.22 13.09 -12.44
C ASP A 78 26.62 14.53 -12.09
N PRO A 79 27.76 15.00 -12.61
CA PRO A 79 28.28 16.34 -12.31
C PRO A 79 27.45 17.47 -12.93
N SER A 80 26.51 17.17 -13.84
CA SER A 80 25.60 18.16 -14.42
C SER A 80 24.37 18.44 -13.55
N ASN A 81 24.14 17.64 -12.51
CA ASN A 81 22.99 17.76 -11.63
C ASN A 81 23.17 18.90 -10.61
N PRO A 82 22.17 19.80 -10.44
CA PRO A 82 22.22 20.85 -9.42
C PRO A 82 22.34 20.33 -7.98
N MET A 83 21.98 19.07 -7.73
CA MET A 83 22.05 18.42 -6.42
C MET A 83 23.31 17.58 -6.22
N ALA A 84 24.28 17.65 -7.14
CA ALA A 84 25.56 16.96 -7.00
C ALA A 84 26.39 17.53 -5.83
N ASP A 85 27.12 16.66 -5.15
CA ASP A 85 28.12 17.06 -4.16
C ASP A 85 29.40 17.59 -4.83
N ALA A 86 30.40 17.95 -4.01
CA ALA A 86 31.68 18.49 -4.48
C ALA A 86 32.43 17.54 -5.44
N ASP A 87 32.15 16.24 -5.38
CA ASP A 87 32.75 15.20 -6.21
C ASP A 87 31.88 14.87 -7.44
N GLY A 88 30.79 15.62 -7.68
CA GLY A 88 29.87 15.37 -8.79
C GLY A 88 28.92 14.19 -8.56
N MET A 89 28.74 13.75 -7.32
CA MET A 89 27.90 12.61 -6.97
C MET A 89 26.52 13.04 -6.49
N VAL A 90 25.49 12.35 -6.95
CA VAL A 90 24.09 12.56 -6.59
C VAL A 90 23.59 11.35 -5.80
N ALA A 91 22.92 11.60 -4.68
CA ALA A 91 22.34 10.54 -3.86
C ALA A 91 20.86 10.32 -4.23
N TYR A 92 20.48 9.06 -4.43
CA TYR A 92 19.11 8.62 -4.67
C TYR A 92 18.71 7.57 -3.62
N PRO A 93 17.42 7.47 -3.26
CA PRO A 93 16.93 6.36 -2.46
C PRO A 93 17.19 5.01 -3.12
N LYS A 94 17.65 4.02 -2.36
CA LYS A 94 17.78 2.64 -2.86
C LYS A 94 16.43 1.95 -2.87
N ILE A 95 15.57 2.35 -3.79
CA ILE A 95 14.26 1.76 -4.05
C ILE A 95 14.36 0.89 -5.30
N ASP A 96 13.91 -0.36 -5.21
CA ASP A 96 13.81 -1.25 -6.36
C ASP A 96 12.52 -0.93 -7.15
N LEU A 97 12.68 -0.20 -8.25
CA LEU A 97 11.57 0.21 -9.10
C LEU A 97 10.79 -1.00 -9.66
N VAL A 98 11.48 -2.09 -10.02
CA VAL A 98 10.85 -3.29 -10.59
C VAL A 98 9.95 -3.94 -9.54
N ALA A 99 10.43 -4.04 -8.30
CA ALA A 99 9.64 -4.57 -7.19
C ALA A 99 8.42 -3.68 -6.87
N GLN A 100 8.57 -2.35 -6.91
CA GLN A 100 7.44 -1.43 -6.66
C GLN A 100 6.40 -1.46 -7.78
N MET A 101 6.81 -1.56 -9.05
CA MET A 101 5.89 -1.73 -10.17
C MET A 101 5.14 -3.07 -10.09
N GLY A 102 5.82 -4.15 -9.69
CA GLY A 102 5.18 -5.44 -9.42
C GLY A 102 4.18 -5.35 -8.26
N THR A 103 4.51 -4.59 -7.22
CA THR A 103 3.60 -4.32 -6.09
C THR A 103 2.39 -3.51 -6.55
N LEU A 104 2.56 -2.47 -7.35
CA LEU A 104 1.46 -1.71 -7.94
C LEU A 104 0.51 -2.59 -8.74
N LEU A 105 1.06 -3.41 -9.64
CA LEU A 105 0.26 -4.28 -10.51
C LEU A 105 -0.51 -5.33 -9.68
N SER A 106 0.18 -5.99 -8.75
CA SER A 106 -0.45 -7.00 -7.90
C SER A 106 -1.53 -6.40 -6.99
N ALA A 107 -1.26 -5.25 -6.38
CA ALA A 107 -2.22 -4.56 -5.52
C ALA A 107 -3.43 -4.02 -6.31
N SER A 108 -3.23 -3.53 -7.54
CA SER A 108 -4.34 -3.10 -8.41
C SER A 108 -5.28 -4.27 -8.74
N ARG A 109 -4.72 -5.41 -9.15
CA ARG A 109 -5.50 -6.62 -9.45
C ARG A 109 -6.20 -7.18 -8.22
N ALA A 110 -5.54 -7.15 -7.06
CA ALA A 110 -6.14 -7.58 -5.80
C ALA A 110 -7.27 -6.64 -5.35
N TYR A 111 -7.10 -5.32 -5.51
CA TYR A 111 -8.15 -4.34 -5.23
C TYR A 111 -9.37 -4.56 -6.12
N GLU A 112 -9.17 -4.75 -7.43
CA GLU A 112 -10.25 -5.10 -8.36
C GLU A 112 -10.98 -6.39 -7.97
N ALA A 113 -10.24 -7.44 -7.58
CA ALA A 113 -10.83 -8.69 -7.13
C ALA A 113 -11.64 -8.51 -5.83
N ASN A 114 -11.14 -7.71 -4.88
CA ASN A 114 -11.83 -7.39 -3.63
C ASN A 114 -13.12 -6.60 -3.87
N VAL A 115 -13.12 -5.66 -4.82
CA VAL A 115 -14.34 -4.93 -5.22
C VAL A 115 -15.38 -5.88 -5.81
N ARG A 116 -14.98 -6.82 -6.67
CA ARG A 116 -15.89 -7.83 -7.23
C ARG A 116 -16.47 -8.71 -6.13
N ALA A 117 -15.65 -9.20 -5.21
CA ALA A 117 -16.11 -10.01 -4.08
C ALA A 117 -17.09 -9.25 -3.18
N PHE A 118 -16.83 -7.96 -2.91
CA PHE A 118 -17.73 -7.11 -2.15
C PHE A 118 -19.10 -6.94 -2.84
N ASN A 119 -19.12 -6.73 -4.16
CA ASN A 119 -20.37 -6.60 -4.91
C ASN A 119 -21.17 -7.91 -4.88
N VAL A 120 -20.52 -9.06 -5.07
CA VAL A 120 -21.19 -10.37 -4.97
C VAL A 120 -21.78 -10.56 -3.57
N LEU A 121 -21.04 -10.23 -2.51
CA LEU A 121 -21.55 -10.30 -1.15
C LEU A 121 -22.77 -9.38 -0.98
N HIS A 122 -22.71 -8.14 -1.48
CA HIS A 122 -23.81 -7.20 -1.42
C HIS A 122 -25.08 -7.72 -2.10
N ASP A 123 -24.96 -8.26 -3.31
CA ASP A 123 -26.08 -8.80 -4.08
C ASP A 123 -26.72 -10.01 -3.37
N MET A 124 -25.90 -10.87 -2.76
CA MET A 124 -26.38 -11.99 -1.94
C MET A 124 -27.16 -11.51 -0.72
N THR A 125 -26.69 -10.46 -0.04
CA THR A 125 -27.38 -9.89 1.13
C THR A 125 -28.75 -9.31 0.75
N LEU A 126 -28.84 -8.60 -0.38
CA LEU A 126 -30.12 -8.07 -0.88
C LEU A 126 -31.09 -9.18 -1.25
N THR A 127 -30.60 -10.22 -1.93
CA THR A 127 -31.41 -11.39 -2.28
C THR A 127 -31.94 -12.08 -1.03
N ALA A 128 -31.13 -12.22 0.01
CA ALA A 128 -31.55 -12.79 1.29
C ALA A 128 -32.62 -11.94 2.00
N LEU A 129 -32.54 -10.61 1.93
CA LEU A 129 -33.57 -9.71 2.47
C LEU A 129 -34.91 -9.91 1.74
N ASN A 130 -34.89 -9.96 0.40
CA ASN A 130 -36.09 -10.16 -0.42
C ASN A 130 -36.78 -11.51 -0.15
N LEU A 131 -36.03 -12.54 0.26
CA LEU A 131 -36.60 -13.83 0.64
C LEU A 131 -37.37 -13.78 1.97
N GLY A 132 -37.04 -12.84 2.86
CA GLY A 132 -37.72 -12.65 4.15
C GLY A 132 -38.95 -11.74 4.10
N GLU A 133 -39.19 -11.04 2.99
CA GLU A 133 -40.37 -10.19 2.78
C GLU A 133 -41.63 -10.97 2.34
N ARG A 134 -41.53 -12.29 2.13
CA ARG A 134 -42.66 -13.18 1.82
C ARG A 134 -43.05 -14.04 3.02
#